data_AF-A0A6H1P4W9-F1
#
_entry.id   AF-A0A6H1P4W9-F1
#
_cell.length_a   1.000
_cell.length_b   1.000
_cell.length_c   1.000
_cell.angle_alpha   90.00
_cell.angle_beta   90.00
_cell.angle_gamma   90.00
#
_symmetry.space_group_name_H-M   'P 1'
#
loop_
_entity.id
_entity.type
_entity.pdbx_description
1 polymer ?
#
loop_
_entity_poly.entity_id
_entity_poly.type
_entity_poly.pdbx_seq_one_letter_code
_entity_poly.pdbx_strand_id
1 'polypeptide(L)'
;MYKRLVSLILLFIITSQQTVLASPITFEDCMTQLNNEIQKDIKKSFPLLEQFEGANNAQSYNYNDISKMILNSGKRNKQIESLMALFYGTSIGDRELIVMNNDIEKATSGYLFYKELNGTNVLLEIKKEEKSWKVINKRKVQGKYVTLEQINKECVKKH
;
A
#
# COMPACT_ATOMS: atom_id res chain seq x y z
N MET A 1 -60.30 31.40 37.69
CA MET A 1 -59.66 30.14 38.12
C MET A 1 -59.13 29.41 36.89
N TYR A 2 -57.88 29.66 36.51
CA TYR A 2 -57.18 28.88 35.48
C TYR A 2 -56.72 27.55 36.10
N LYS A 3 -57.27 26.43 35.63
CA LYS A 3 -56.87 25.08 36.05
C LYS A 3 -56.36 24.33 34.82
N ARG A 4 -55.10 23.84 34.94
CA ARG A 4 -54.43 22.78 34.14
C ARG A 4 -53.95 23.28 32.76
N LEU A 5 -52.69 23.69 32.55
CA LEU A 5 -51.40 23.02 32.75
C LEU A 5 -51.31 21.59 32.19
N VAL A 6 -50.55 21.49 31.09
CA VAL A 6 -49.59 20.44 30.70
C VAL A 6 -50.17 19.10 30.27
N SER A 7 -49.86 18.75 29.01
CA SER A 7 -49.88 17.42 28.34
C SER A 7 -50.57 17.62 26.98
N LEU A 8 -50.03 17.38 25.79
CA LEU A 8 -48.95 16.54 25.30
C LEU A 8 -48.27 17.25 24.11
N ILE A 9 -46.99 17.59 24.21
CA ILE A 9 -46.11 17.68 23.02
C ILE A 9 -44.92 16.81 23.37
N LEU A 10 -45.12 15.50 23.33
CA LEU A 10 -44.11 14.52 23.74
C LEU A 10 -44.32 13.21 22.98
N LEU A 11 -44.40 13.30 21.65
CA LEU A 11 -44.46 12.18 20.70
C LEU A 11 -44.51 12.87 19.32
N PHE A 12 -43.42 13.11 18.61
CA PHE A 12 -42.60 12.13 17.91
C PHE A 12 -41.28 12.84 17.54
N ILE A 13 -40.32 12.89 18.46
CA ILE A 13 -38.91 12.88 18.04
C ILE A 13 -38.49 11.42 18.20
N ILE A 14 -39.08 10.56 17.38
CA ILE A 14 -38.44 9.29 17.08
C ILE A 14 -37.26 9.69 16.23
N THR A 15 -36.15 10.01 16.89
CA THR A 15 -34.84 9.97 16.27
C THR A 15 -34.77 8.63 15.59
N SER A 16 -34.84 8.62 14.27
CA SER A 16 -34.35 7.54 13.45
C SER A 16 -32.88 7.38 13.81
N GLN A 17 -32.59 6.63 14.88
CA GLN A 17 -31.30 6.00 15.04
C GLN A 17 -31.25 5.00 13.91
N GLN A 18 -30.82 5.47 12.74
CA GLN A 18 -30.26 4.59 11.74
C GLN A 18 -29.09 3.93 12.45
N THR A 19 -29.33 2.73 12.98
CA THR A 19 -28.24 1.82 13.31
C THR A 19 -27.60 1.54 11.97
N VAL A 20 -26.57 2.32 11.62
CA VAL A 20 -25.65 1.98 10.55
C VAL A 20 -24.98 0.71 11.05
N LEU A 21 -25.57 -0.44 10.73
CA LEU A 21 -24.94 -1.73 10.88
C LEU A 21 -23.67 -1.63 10.05
N ALA A 22 -22.52 -1.54 10.72
CA ALA A 22 -21.24 -1.56 10.05
C ALA A 22 -21.19 -2.81 9.19
N SER A 23 -21.00 -2.64 7.88
CA SER A 23 -20.82 -3.77 6.98
C SER A 23 -19.67 -4.63 7.50
N PRO A 24 -19.80 -5.97 7.44
CA PRO A 24 -18.72 -6.85 7.85
C PRO A 24 -17.47 -6.54 7.02
N ILE A 25 -16.30 -6.48 7.67
CA ILE A 25 -15.02 -6.26 6.99
C ILE A 25 -14.80 -7.33 5.94
N THR A 26 -14.39 -6.93 4.73
CA THR A 26 -14.10 -7.89 3.67
C THR A 26 -12.68 -8.43 3.77
N PHE A 27 -12.42 -9.58 3.14
CA PHE A 27 -11.06 -10.10 3.02
C PHE A 27 -10.12 -9.09 2.31
N GLU A 28 -10.63 -8.37 1.31
CA GLU A 28 -9.86 -7.34 0.59
C GLU A 28 -9.48 -6.18 1.50
N ASP A 29 -10.39 -5.71 2.36
CA ASP A 29 -10.11 -4.69 3.37
C ASP A 29 -9.02 -5.18 4.34
N CYS A 30 -9.11 -6.42 4.79
CA CYS A 30 -8.13 -7.04 5.68
C CYS A 30 -6.73 -7.12 5.03
N MET A 31 -6.65 -7.54 3.78
CA MET A 31 -5.39 -7.60 3.03
C MET A 31 -4.82 -6.21 2.77
N THR A 32 -5.68 -5.22 2.51
CA THR A 32 -5.28 -3.81 2.36
C THR A 32 -4.69 -3.27 3.66
N GLN A 33 -5.35 -3.51 4.80
CA GLN A 33 -4.83 -3.11 6.11
C GLN A 33 -3.49 -3.78 6.44
N LEU A 34 -3.35 -5.07 6.12
CA LEU A 34 -2.08 -5.79 6.26
C LEU A 34 -0.97 -5.17 5.42
N ASN A 35 -1.25 -4.92 4.13
CA ASN A 35 -0.28 -4.31 3.24
C ASN A 35 0.14 -2.92 3.73
N ASN A 36 -0.81 -2.09 4.18
CA ASN A 36 -0.52 -0.76 4.73
C ASN A 36 0.43 -0.81 5.94
N GLU A 37 0.19 -1.72 6.89
CA GLU A 37 1.07 -1.87 8.05
C GLU A 37 2.44 -2.46 7.67
N ILE A 38 2.51 -3.31 6.65
CA ILE A 38 3.79 -3.78 6.08
C ILE A 38 4.57 -2.62 5.45
N GLN A 39 3.95 -1.82 4.59
CA GLN A 39 4.61 -0.68 3.93
C GLN A 39 5.10 0.35 4.95
N LYS A 40 4.30 0.62 5.97
CA LYS A 40 4.67 1.50 7.09
C LYS A 40 5.89 0.99 7.86
N ASP A 41 5.97 -0.31 8.13
CA ASP A 41 7.14 -0.91 8.78
C ASP A 41 8.41 -0.84 7.91
N ILE A 42 8.27 -1.06 6.60
CA ILE A 42 9.38 -0.92 5.64
C ILE A 42 9.87 0.53 5.61
N LYS A 43 8.98 1.51 5.47
CA LYS A 43 9.32 2.94 5.41
C LYS A 43 10.04 3.42 6.66
N LYS A 44 9.57 3.01 7.85
CA LYS A 44 10.27 3.27 9.13
C LYS A 44 11.67 2.67 9.19
N SER A 45 11.91 1.54 8.52
CA SER A 45 13.23 0.90 8.46
C SER A 45 14.21 1.62 7.53
N PHE A 46 13.68 2.43 6.60
CA PHE A 46 14.47 3.15 5.61
C PHE A 46 14.00 4.62 5.51
N PRO A 47 14.46 5.50 6.42
CA PRO A 47 13.97 6.88 6.53
C PRO A 47 14.04 7.73 5.24
N LEU A 48 14.92 7.37 4.29
CA LEU A 48 14.95 8.02 2.98
C LEU A 48 13.64 7.86 2.20
N LEU A 49 12.88 6.79 2.41
CA LEU A 49 11.61 6.55 1.72
C LEU A 49 10.55 7.58 2.13
N GLU A 50 10.60 8.07 3.38
CA GLU A 50 9.72 9.13 3.87
C GLU A 50 9.96 10.45 3.13
N GLN A 51 11.18 10.69 2.62
CA GLN A 51 11.50 11.89 1.85
C GLN A 51 10.80 11.93 0.48
N PHE A 52 10.30 10.78 0.01
CA PHE A 52 9.57 10.68 -1.25
C PHE A 52 8.05 10.79 -1.06
N GLU A 53 7.55 10.69 0.18
CA GLU A 53 6.12 10.85 0.45
C GLU A 53 5.70 12.31 0.21
N GLY A 54 4.78 12.51 -0.73
CA GLY A 54 4.31 13.86 -1.10
C GLY A 54 5.32 14.68 -1.89
N ALA A 55 6.48 14.12 -2.26
CA ALA A 55 7.44 14.78 -3.12
C ALA A 55 6.86 14.88 -4.55
N ASN A 56 6.71 16.10 -5.05
CA ASN A 56 6.16 16.36 -6.39
C ASN A 56 6.98 15.77 -7.54
N ASN A 57 8.16 15.24 -7.28
CA ASN A 57 9.07 14.65 -8.27
C ASN A 57 9.25 13.12 -8.09
N ALA A 58 8.47 12.48 -7.22
CA ALA A 58 8.52 11.04 -6.99
C ALA A 58 7.21 10.37 -7.41
N GLN A 59 7.30 9.20 -8.06
CA GLN A 59 6.14 8.40 -8.43
C GLN A 59 6.33 6.94 -8.02
N SER A 60 5.29 6.40 -7.39
CA SER A 60 5.20 4.99 -7.01
C SER A 60 4.56 4.13 -8.11
N TYR A 61 5.04 2.90 -8.23
CA TYR A 61 4.51 1.86 -9.10
C TYR A 61 4.52 0.51 -8.38
N ASN A 62 3.43 -0.25 -8.54
CA ASN A 62 3.38 -1.66 -8.17
C ASN A 62 3.50 -2.57 -9.40
N TYR A 63 3.46 -3.88 -9.19
CA TYR A 63 3.53 -4.87 -10.27
C TYR A 63 2.46 -4.65 -11.35
N ASN A 64 1.22 -4.36 -10.94
CA ASN A 64 0.11 -4.17 -11.88
C ASN A 64 0.31 -2.93 -12.75
N ASP A 65 0.89 -1.87 -12.21
CA ASP A 65 1.20 -0.65 -12.97
C ASP A 65 2.23 -0.96 -14.06
N ILE A 66 3.33 -1.65 -13.71
CA ILE A 66 4.36 -2.06 -14.67
C ILE A 66 3.79 -3.04 -15.72
N SER A 67 2.97 -4.00 -15.28
CA SER A 67 2.31 -4.94 -16.19
C SER A 67 1.40 -4.24 -17.19
N LYS A 68 0.61 -3.25 -16.76
CA LYS A 68 -0.24 -2.44 -17.65
C LYS A 68 0.59 -1.65 -18.66
N MET A 69 1.73 -1.09 -18.26
CA MET A 69 2.64 -0.40 -19.18
C MET A 69 3.13 -1.32 -20.30
N ILE A 70 3.51 -2.56 -19.97
CA ILE A 70 3.94 -3.55 -20.96
C ILE A 70 2.81 -3.86 -21.95
N LEU A 71 1.61 -4.16 -21.43
CA LEU A 71 0.44 -4.45 -22.24
C LEU A 71 0.06 -3.29 -23.18
N ASN A 72 0.10 -2.06 -22.66
CA ASN A 72 -0.28 -0.86 -23.42
C ASN A 72 0.77 -0.43 -24.45
N SER A 73 2.05 -0.72 -24.22
CA SER A 73 3.13 -0.31 -25.12
C SER A 73 3.06 -0.96 -26.51
N GLY A 74 2.38 -2.12 -26.63
CA GLY A 74 2.22 -2.87 -27.88
C GLY A 74 3.52 -3.37 -28.52
N LYS A 75 4.69 -3.08 -27.92
CA LYS A 75 6.04 -3.42 -28.39
C LYS A 75 6.88 -3.88 -27.21
N ARG A 76 7.82 -4.80 -27.45
CA ARG A 76 8.78 -5.21 -26.41
C ARG A 76 9.66 -4.03 -26.00
N ASN A 77 9.58 -3.65 -24.73
CA ASN A 77 10.44 -2.65 -24.11
C ASN A 77 11.33 -3.33 -23.06
N LYS A 78 12.59 -3.60 -23.42
CA LYS A 78 13.56 -4.29 -22.56
C LYS A 78 13.77 -3.61 -21.21
N GLN A 79 13.66 -2.28 -21.14
CA GLN A 79 13.82 -1.54 -19.90
C GLN A 79 12.64 -1.83 -18.95
N ILE A 80 11.40 -1.76 -19.45
CA ILE A 80 10.21 -2.07 -18.64
C ILE A 80 10.15 -3.56 -18.29
N GLU A 81 10.52 -4.45 -19.22
CA GLU A 81 10.64 -5.89 -18.95
C GLU A 81 11.66 -6.17 -17.83
N SER A 82 12.81 -5.51 -17.85
CA SER A 82 13.82 -5.65 -16.79
C SER A 82 13.35 -5.12 -15.43
N LEU A 83 12.52 -4.07 -15.42
CA LEU A 83 11.88 -3.58 -14.19
C LEU A 83 10.88 -4.61 -13.66
N MET A 84 10.02 -5.15 -14.52
CA MET A 84 9.05 -6.18 -14.14
C MET A 84 9.75 -7.40 -13.52
N ALA A 85 10.91 -7.79 -14.04
CA ALA A 85 11.69 -8.89 -13.48
C ALA A 85 12.11 -8.65 -12.02
N LEU A 86 12.26 -7.40 -11.58
CA LEU A 86 12.58 -7.07 -10.18
C LEU A 86 11.39 -7.25 -9.23
N PHE A 87 10.16 -7.27 -9.76
CA PHE A 87 8.96 -7.58 -9.00
C PHE A 87 8.77 -9.09 -8.77
N TYR A 88 9.54 -9.95 -9.44
CA TYR A 88 9.45 -11.39 -9.24
C TYR A 88 10.06 -11.85 -7.91
N GLY A 89 9.54 -12.98 -7.44
CA GLY A 89 9.91 -13.60 -6.17
C GLY A 89 8.84 -13.42 -5.10
N THR A 90 9.10 -14.00 -3.93
CA THR A 90 8.14 -13.99 -2.82
C THR A 90 8.33 -12.74 -1.94
N SER A 91 7.22 -12.16 -1.50
CA SER A 91 7.18 -11.11 -0.47
C SER A 91 5.94 -11.28 0.41
N ILE A 92 6.00 -10.76 1.63
CA ILE A 92 4.80 -10.50 2.43
C ILE A 92 4.30 -9.11 2.01
N GLY A 93 3.05 -9.03 1.56
CA GLY A 93 2.51 -7.81 0.97
C GLY A 93 3.17 -7.47 -0.37
N ASP A 94 2.90 -6.25 -0.81
CA ASP A 94 3.30 -5.78 -2.12
C ASP A 94 4.75 -5.32 -2.17
N ARG A 95 5.33 -5.44 -3.37
CA ARG A 95 6.55 -4.73 -3.73
C ARG A 95 6.16 -3.39 -4.32
N GLU A 96 6.90 -2.36 -3.96
CA GLU A 96 6.66 -1.00 -4.45
C GLU A 96 7.96 -0.43 -4.99
N LEU A 97 7.86 0.21 -6.15
CA LEU A 97 8.94 0.93 -6.82
C LEU A 97 8.65 2.42 -6.73
N ILE A 98 9.61 3.19 -6.23
CA ILE A 98 9.62 4.65 -6.37
C ILE A 98 10.67 5.03 -7.40
N VAL A 99 10.29 5.89 -8.35
CA VAL A 99 11.24 6.53 -9.26
C VAL A 99 11.18 8.04 -9.13
N MET A 100 12.31 8.69 -9.41
CA MET A 100 12.41 10.15 -9.43
C MET A 100 12.10 10.68 -10.85
N ASN A 101 11.68 11.95 -10.94
CA ASN A 101 11.31 12.70 -12.16
C ASN A 101 9.91 12.39 -12.73
N ASN A 102 8.98 11.89 -11.91
CA ASN A 102 7.55 11.68 -12.25
C ASN A 102 7.27 10.80 -13.48
N ASP A 103 8.26 10.05 -13.95
CA ASP A 103 8.13 9.28 -15.17
C ASP A 103 9.20 8.20 -15.21
N ILE A 104 8.76 6.94 -15.22
CA ILE A 104 9.62 5.77 -15.29
C ILE A 104 10.49 5.73 -16.57
N GLU A 105 10.04 6.35 -17.66
CA GLU A 105 10.82 6.43 -18.90
C GLU A 105 11.96 7.44 -18.78
N LYS A 106 11.75 8.52 -18.01
CA LYS A 106 12.76 9.57 -17.77
C LYS A 106 13.65 9.30 -16.56
N ALA A 107 13.19 8.46 -15.64
CA ALA A 107 13.93 8.14 -14.43
C ALA A 107 15.27 7.46 -14.74
N THR A 108 16.34 7.89 -14.06
CA THR A 108 17.68 7.28 -14.16
C THR A 108 18.01 6.39 -12.97
N SER A 109 17.23 6.52 -11.88
CA SER A 109 17.37 5.75 -10.65
C SER A 109 16.01 5.56 -9.98
N GLY A 110 15.93 4.55 -9.11
CA GLY A 110 14.75 4.27 -8.33
C GLY A 110 15.06 3.41 -7.10
N TYR A 111 14.02 3.18 -6.31
CA TYR A 111 14.06 2.40 -5.09
C TYR A 111 12.95 1.37 -5.12
N LEU A 112 13.30 0.09 -5.13
CA LEU A 112 12.33 -1.00 -4.98
C LEU A 112 12.41 -1.53 -3.55
N PHE A 113 11.29 -1.63 -2.87
CA PHE A 113 11.24 -2.14 -1.51
C PHE A 113 10.10 -3.12 -1.29
N TYR A 114 10.33 -4.04 -0.35
CA TYR A 114 9.41 -5.13 -0.02
C TYR A 114 9.82 -5.80 1.29
N LYS A 115 8.95 -6.67 1.81
CA LYS A 115 9.23 -7.53 2.98
C LYS A 115 9.38 -8.99 2.55
N GLU A 116 10.46 -9.64 2.96
CA GLU A 116 10.68 -11.09 2.77
C GLU A 116 9.79 -11.91 3.71
N LEU A 117 9.56 -13.19 3.39
CA LEU A 117 8.69 -14.10 4.18
C LEU A 117 9.16 -14.31 5.64
N ASN A 118 10.44 -14.08 5.92
CA ASN A 118 10.99 -14.13 7.27
C ASN A 118 10.85 -12.80 8.05
N GLY A 119 10.13 -11.82 7.49
CA GLY A 119 9.94 -10.50 8.08
C GLY A 119 11.07 -9.50 7.84
N THR A 120 12.09 -9.84 7.03
CA THR A 120 13.17 -8.90 6.68
C THR A 120 12.66 -7.84 5.71
N ASN A 121 12.83 -6.56 6.06
CA ASN A 121 12.60 -5.43 5.16
C ASN A 121 13.79 -5.29 4.20
N VAL A 122 13.50 -5.17 2.91
CA VAL A 122 14.50 -5.06 1.85
C VAL A 122 14.29 -3.77 1.09
N LEU A 123 15.39 -3.05 0.85
CA LEU A 123 15.45 -1.91 -0.05
C LEU A 123 16.53 -2.16 -1.09
N LEU A 124 16.14 -2.09 -2.36
CA LEU A 124 17.01 -2.16 -3.51
C LEU A 124 17.12 -0.76 -4.13
N GLU A 125 18.34 -0.29 -4.32
CA GLU A 125 18.60 0.88 -5.14
C GLU A 125 18.87 0.38 -6.55
N ILE A 126 18.17 0.96 -7.51
CA ILE A 126 18.26 0.57 -8.90
C ILE A 126 18.67 1.75 -9.77
N LYS A 127 19.42 1.45 -10.83
CA LYS A 127 19.85 2.43 -11.82
C LYS A 127 19.48 1.95 -13.21
N LYS A 128 19.02 2.90 -14.03
CA LYS A 128 18.77 2.68 -15.44
C LYS A 128 20.08 2.65 -16.20
N GLU A 129 20.29 1.58 -16.94
CA GLU A 129 21.34 1.46 -17.96
C GLU A 129 20.73 1.49 -19.36
N GLU A 130 21.58 1.38 -20.39
CA GLU A 130 21.16 1.49 -21.79
C GLU A 130 19.95 0.60 -22.13
N LYS A 131 19.93 -0.65 -21.65
CA LYS A 131 18.92 -1.65 -22.03
C LYS A 131 18.21 -2.32 -20.85
N SER A 132 18.56 -1.97 -19.62
CA SER A 132 18.02 -2.64 -18.43
C SER A 132 18.12 -1.78 -17.18
N TRP A 133 17.31 -2.09 -16.17
CA TRP A 133 17.51 -1.63 -14.81
C TRP A 133 18.34 -2.64 -14.03
N LYS A 134 19.30 -2.14 -13.25
CA LYS A 134 20.16 -2.98 -12.41
C LYS A 134 20.10 -2.55 -10.96
N VAL A 135 20.17 -3.54 -10.07
CA VAL A 135 20.37 -3.31 -8.64
C VAL A 135 21.81 -2.90 -8.42
N ILE A 136 22.02 -1.71 -7.87
CA ILE A 136 23.35 -1.16 -7.55
C ILE A 136 23.66 -1.23 -6.06
N ASN A 137 22.63 -1.29 -5.21
CA ASN A 137 22.78 -1.47 -3.78
C ASN A 137 21.59 -2.26 -3.21
N LYS A 138 21.84 -3.01 -2.14
CA LYS A 138 20.83 -3.78 -1.42
C LYS A 138 21.03 -3.61 0.07
N ARG A 139 19.99 -3.13 0.76
CA ARG A 139 19.94 -3.01 2.20
C ARG A 139 18.87 -3.94 2.77
N LYS A 140 19.20 -4.56 3.90
CA LYS A 140 18.32 -5.47 4.63
C LYS A 140 18.28 -5.05 6.09
N VAL A 141 17.08 -4.97 6.65
CA VAL A 141 16.86 -4.69 8.06
C VAL A 141 15.79 -5.65 8.56
N GLN A 142 16.00 -6.28 9.72
CA GLN A 142 14.96 -7.12 10.30
C GLN A 142 13.75 -6.24 10.66
N GLY A 143 12.60 -6.52 10.04
CA GLY A 143 11.37 -5.78 10.27
C GLY A 143 10.51 -6.39 11.37
N LYS A 144 9.41 -5.71 11.69
CA LYS A 144 8.38 -6.27 12.55
C LYS A 144 7.59 -7.33 11.78
N TYR A 145 7.35 -8.47 12.41
CA TYR A 145 6.38 -9.44 11.93
C TYR A 145 4.97 -8.93 12.22
N VAL A 146 4.14 -8.82 11.18
CA VAL A 146 2.78 -8.28 11.26
C VAL A 146 1.80 -9.35 10.81
N THR A 147 0.78 -9.63 11.64
CA THR A 147 -0.26 -10.61 11.32
C THR A 147 -1.64 -9.96 11.23
N LEU A 148 -2.56 -10.58 10.49
CA LEU A 148 -3.95 -10.13 10.39
C LEU A 148 -4.61 -10.01 11.77
N GLU A 149 -4.38 -10.98 12.65
CA GLU A 149 -4.92 -10.97 14.02
C GLU A 149 -4.47 -9.75 14.83
N GLN A 150 -3.21 -9.33 14.67
CA GLN A 150 -2.67 -8.15 15.36
C GLN A 150 -3.26 -6.84 14.84
N ILE A 151 -3.61 -6.79 13.56
CA ILE A 151 -4.16 -5.59 12.92
C ILE A 151 -5.65 -5.48 13.21
N ASN A 152 -6.39 -6.55 12.95
CA ASN A 152 -7.81 -6.60 13.19
C ASN A 152 -8.25 -8.05 13.44
N LYS A 153 -8.71 -8.33 14.66
CA LYS A 153 -9.19 -9.67 15.06
C LYS A 153 -10.37 -10.15 14.21
N GLU A 154 -11.15 -9.26 13.62
CA GLU A 154 -12.26 -9.63 12.74
C GLU A 154 -11.78 -10.27 11.43
N CYS A 155 -10.56 -9.96 10.99
CA CYS A 155 -9.94 -10.55 9.79
C CYS A 155 -9.57 -12.04 9.93
N VAL A 156 -9.64 -12.60 11.14
CA VAL A 156 -9.32 -14.01 11.44
C VAL A 156 -10.47 -14.74 12.11
N LYS A 157 -11.60 -14.06 12.38
CA LYS A 157 -12.81 -14.75 12.86
C LYS A 157 -13.33 -15.62 11.71
N LYS A 158 -13.51 -16.91 11.98
CA LYS A 158 -14.08 -17.88 11.03
C LYS A 158 -15.41 -17.36 10.49
N HIS A 159 -15.50 -17.25 9.16
CA HIS A 159 -16.78 -17.40 8.45
C HIS A 159 -17.20 -18.86 8.48
#